data_AF-A0A1Y6BDY2-F1
#
_entry.id   AF-A0A1Y6BDY2-F1
#
_cell.length_a   1.000
_cell.length_b   1.000
_cell.length_c   1.000
_cell.angle_alpha   90.00
_cell.angle_beta   90.00
_cell.angle_gamma   90.00
#
_symmetry.space_group_name_H-M   'P 1'
#
loop_
_entity.id
_entity.type
_entity.pdbx_description
1 polymer ?
#
loop_
_entity_poly.entity_id
_entity_poly.type
_entity_poly.pdbx_seq_one_letter_code
_entity_poly.pdbx_strand_id
1 'polypeptide(L)' 'MDLIRIIFAVILPPLGVFLQVGLGKHFWINIILTLLGYIPGIVHAVWIIAKK' A
#
# COMPACT_ATOMS: atom_id res chain seq x y z
N MET A 1 6.78 11.00 -9.14
CA MET A 1 6.51 9.54 -9.11
C MET A 1 5.54 9.16 -7.99
N ASP A 2 5.21 10.10 -7.10
CA ASP A 2 4.41 9.84 -5.89
C ASP A 2 2.91 9.95 -6.12
N LEU A 3 2.46 10.83 -7.02
CA LEU A 3 1.04 11.01 -7.31
C LEU A 3 0.38 9.74 -7.87
N ILE A 4 1.04 9.07 -8.82
CA ILE A 4 0.55 7.81 -9.40
C ILE A 4 0.45 6.72 -8.32
N ARG A 5 1.45 6.61 -7.44
CA ARG A 5 1.46 5.64 -6.33
C ARG A 5 0.39 5.93 -5.30
N ILE A 6 0.12 7.20 -5.01
CA ILE A 6 -0.95 7.62 -4.10
C ILE A 6 -2.32 7.28 -4.69
N ILE A 7 -2.54 7.55 -5.99
CA ILE A 7 -3.79 7.17 -6.69
C ILE A 7 -3.98 5.65 -6.64
N PHE A 8 -2.93 4.87 -6.94
CA PHE A 8 -2.99 3.42 -6.85
C PHE A 8 -3.17 2.91 -5.42
N ALA A 9 -2.57 3.55 -4.41
CA ALA A 9 -2.74 3.15 -3.01
C ALA A 9 -4.16 3.40 -2.47
N VAL A 10 -4.90 4.33 -3.06
CA VAL A 10 -6.29 4.64 -2.67
C VAL A 10 -7.31 3.78 -3.42
N ILE A 11 -7.02 3.32 -4.64
CA ILE A 11 -7.88 2.41 -5.42
C ILE A 11 -7.59 0.95 -5.07
N LEU A 12 -6.31 0.61 -4.93
CA LEU A 12 -5.84 -0.73 -4.62
C LEU A 12 -4.57 -0.65 -3.76
N PRO A 13 -4.72 -0.55 -2.43
CA PRO A 13 -3.59 -0.41 -1.49
C PRO A 13 -2.42 -1.39 -1.76
N PRO A 14 -2.67 -2.68 -2.08
CA PRO A 14 -1.59 -3.63 -2.38
C PRO A 14 -0.76 -3.25 -3.60
N LEU A 15 -1.35 -2.64 -4.64
CA LEU A 15 -0.64 -2.22 -5.84
C LEU A 15 0.29 -1.05 -5.55
N GLY A 16 -0.15 -0.06 -4.77
CA GLY A 16 0.70 1.06 -4.34
C GLY A 16 1.93 0.58 -3.57
N VAL A 17 1.73 -0.35 -2.64
CA VAL A 17 2.82 -0.97 -1.86
C VAL A 17 3.71 -1.84 -2.75
N PHE A 18 3.16 -2.67 -3.63
CA PHE A 18 3.91 -3.50 -4.55
C PHE A 18 4.84 -2.66 -5.44
N LEU A 19 4.36 -1.53 -5.96
CA LEU A 19 5.19 -0.62 -6.76
C LEU A 19 6.26 0.11 -5.92
N GLN A 20 6.09 0.18 -4.59
CA GLN A 20 7.05 0.80 -3.67
C GLN A 20 8.19 -0.13 -3.25
N VAL A 21 7.82 -1.34 -2.84
CA VAL A 21 8.70 -2.30 -2.14
C VAL A 21 8.77 -3.67 -2.83
N GLY A 22 8.02 -3.90 -3.90
CA GLY A 22 7.94 -5.19 -4.61
C GLY A 22 7.12 -6.25 -3.84
N LEU A 23 7.35 -7.51 -4.17
CA LEU A 23 6.79 -8.69 -3.48
C LEU A 23 7.54 -8.97 -2.17
N GLY A 24 7.45 -8.03 -1.23
CA GLY A 24 8.07 -8.15 0.10
C GLY A 24 7.08 -8.49 1.22
N LYS A 25 7.58 -8.63 2.45
CA LYS A 25 6.75 -8.81 3.65
C LYS A 25 5.69 -7.72 3.82
N HIS A 26 6.03 -6.48 3.46
CA HIS A 26 5.13 -5.33 3.50
C HIS A 26 3.94 -5.45 2.53
N PHE A 27 4.12 -6.07 1.37
CA PHE A 27 3.01 -6.33 0.43
C PHE A 27 2.00 -7.32 1.01
N TRP A 28 2.50 -8.41 1.60
CA TRP A 28 1.66 -9.41 2.27
C TRP A 28 0.93 -8.84 3.49
N ILE A 29 1.62 -8.03 4.31
CA ILE A 29 1.00 -7.32 5.43
C ILE A 29 -0.10 -6.37 4.93
N ASN A 30 0.14 -5.65 3.83
CA ASN A 30 -0.87 -4.74 3.29
C ASN A 30 -2.11 -5.49 2.79
N ILE A 31 -1.94 -6.66 2.16
CA ILE A 31 -3.05 -7.54 1.74
C ILE A 31 -3.88 -8.00 2.94
N ILE A 32 -3.22 -8.48 4.00
CA ILE A 32 -3.91 -8.93 5.22
C ILE A 32 -4.66 -7.76 5.86
N LEU A 33 -4.04 -6.57 5.91
CA LEU A 33 -4.69 -5.36 6.42
C LEU A 33 -5.89 -4.97 5.55
N THR A 34 -5.80 -5.00 4.23
CA THR A 34 -6.94 -4.70 3.33
C THR A 34 -8.08 -5.70 3.49
N LEU A 35 -7.78 -6.98 3.74
CA LEU A 35 -8.76 -8.03 4.02
C LEU A 35 -9.42 -7.89 5.40
N LEU A 36 -8.68 -7.45 6.43
CA LEU A 36 -9.23 -7.18 7.77
C LEU A 36 -9.95 -5.83 7.84
N GLY A 37 -9.65 -4.90 6.94
CA GLY A 37 -10.30 -3.61 6.83
C GLY A 37 -9.65 -2.74 5.74
N TYR A 38 -10.46 -2.14 4.88
CA TYR A 38 -9.93 -1.32 3.79
C TYR A 38 -9.09 -0.12 4.28
N ILE A 39 -9.55 0.52 5.37
CA ILE A 39 -8.91 1.70 5.96
C ILE A 39 -7.48 1.43 6.46
N PRO A 40 -7.21 0.42 7.32
CA PRO A 40 -5.85 0.13 7.77
C PRO A 40 -4.90 -0.25 6.62
N GLY A 41 -5.42 -0.88 5.55
CA GLY A 41 -4.67 -1.13 4.33
C GLY A 41 -4.19 0.15 3.64
N ILE A 42 -5.08 1.14 3.49
CA ILE A 42 -4.71 2.45 2.92
C ILE A 42 -3.68 3.17 3.78
N VAL A 43 -3.90 3.25 5.10
CA VAL A 43 -2.97 3.94 6.02
C VAL A 43 -1.57 3.33 5.95
N HIS A 44 -1.48 2.00 5.96
CA HIS A 44 -0.20 1.31 5.83
C HIS A 44 0.46 1.55 4.46
N ALA A 45 -0.33 1.58 3.38
CA ALA A 45 0.18 1.84 2.04
C ALA A 45 0.74 3.26 1.92
N VAL A 46 -0.01 4.27 2.40
CA VAL A 46 0.41 5.67 2.43
C VAL A 46 1.65 5.85 3.30
N TRP A 47 1.71 5.21 4.48
CA TRP A 47 2.89 5.26 5.35
C TRP A 47 4.13 4.70 4.67
N ILE A 48 4.01 3.58 3.95
CA ILE A 48 5.15 2.99 3.22
C ILE A 48 5.60 3.86 2.04
N ILE A 49 4.65 4.52 1.36
CA ILE A 49 4.97 5.46 0.28
C ILE A 49 5.68 6.70 0.83
N ALA A 50 5.19 7.25 1.96
CA ALA A 50 5.74 8.45 2.59
C ALA A 50 7.06 8.24 3.35
N LYS A 51 7.34 7.00 3.82
CA LYS A 51 8.56 6.67 4.59
C LYS A 51 9.79 6.44 3.70
N LYS A 52 9.62 6.32 2.39
CA LYS A 52 10.71 6.14 1.43
C LYS A 52 10.99 7.47 0.73
#